data_AF-A0A0U1D0X4-F1
#
_entry.id   AF-A0A0U1D0X4-F1
#
_cell.length_a   1.000
_cell.length_b   1.000
_cell.length_c   1.000
_cell.angle_alpha   90.00
_cell.angle_beta   90.00
_cell.angle_gamma   90.00
#
_symmetry.space_group_name_H-M   'P 1'
#
loop_
_entity.id
_entity.type
_entity.pdbx_description
1 polymer ?
#
loop_
_entity_poly.entity_id
_entity_poly.type
_entity_poly.pdbx_seq_one_letter_code
_entity_poly.pdbx_strand_id
1 'polypeptide(L)'
;MPLNPDAIGEKTDPIPFEWTDRDTLLYAIGVGAGTDDLAFTTENSHEIEQQVLPTYAVIACSAFPAALKIGTFNFSMLLHGSQEIRLHRPLPPAGKLTVVSEVADIQDKGEGKNAVVMLKGIGTDPATGEVVAETLPPW
;
A
#
# COMPACT_ATOMS: atom_id res chain seq x y z
N MET A 1 18.56 14.79 -11.06
CA MET A 1 18.62 13.54 -10.28
C MET A 1 18.47 12.41 -11.28
N PRO A 2 19.39 11.43 -11.36
CA PRO A 2 19.28 10.39 -12.37
C PRO A 2 18.23 9.38 -11.92
N LEU A 3 16.99 9.56 -12.38
CA LEU A 3 16.01 8.49 -12.40
C LEU A 3 16.30 7.61 -13.60
N ASN A 4 16.20 6.29 -13.45
CA ASN A 4 16.29 5.37 -14.58
C ASN A 4 14.97 5.40 -15.38
N PRO A 5 14.92 5.99 -16.58
CA PRO A 5 13.69 6.07 -17.37
C PRO A 5 13.25 4.70 -17.91
N ASP A 6 14.19 3.75 -18.03
CA ASP A 6 13.92 2.40 -18.54
C ASP A 6 13.36 1.47 -17.47
N ALA A 7 13.14 1.96 -16.24
CA ALA A 7 12.59 1.17 -15.14
C ALA A 7 11.08 0.95 -15.26
N ILE A 8 10.38 1.60 -16.21
CA ILE A 8 8.94 1.40 -16.40
C ILE A 8 8.67 -0.09 -16.71
N GLY A 9 7.77 -0.70 -15.94
CA GLY A 9 7.42 -2.11 -16.00
C GLY A 9 8.29 -3.04 -15.14
N GLU A 10 9.37 -2.54 -14.52
CA GLU A 10 10.16 -3.31 -13.55
C GLU A 10 9.30 -3.68 -12.34
N LYS A 11 9.43 -4.94 -11.91
CA LYS A 11 8.69 -5.50 -10.77
C LYS A 11 9.62 -5.95 -9.67
N THR A 12 9.13 -5.90 -8.45
CA THR A 12 9.78 -6.59 -7.34
C THR A 12 9.52 -8.09 -7.43
N ASP A 13 10.37 -8.87 -6.76
CA ASP A 13 9.97 -10.21 -6.37
C ASP A 13 8.73 -10.16 -5.46
N PRO A 14 7.95 -11.24 -5.35
CA PRO A 14 6.82 -11.30 -4.42
C PRO A 14 7.30 -11.18 -2.98
N ILE A 15 6.76 -10.21 -2.23
CA ILE A 15 7.11 -9.94 -0.84
C ILE A 15 5.95 -10.36 0.06
N PRO A 16 6.14 -11.30 1.01
CA PRO A 16 5.11 -11.62 1.98
C PRO A 16 4.92 -10.47 2.97
N PHE A 17 3.67 -10.13 3.25
CA PHE A 17 3.28 -9.18 4.28
C PHE A 17 2.25 -9.84 5.19
N GLU A 18 2.54 -9.95 6.49
CA GLU A 18 1.68 -10.57 7.49
C GLU A 18 1.33 -9.56 8.57
N TRP A 19 0.12 -9.66 9.12
CA TRP A 19 -0.36 -8.81 10.19
C TRP A 19 -1.28 -9.58 11.14
N THR A 20 -1.40 -9.09 12.37
CA THR A 20 -2.39 -9.54 13.34
C THR A 20 -3.45 -8.48 13.59
N ASP A 21 -4.48 -8.84 14.35
CA ASP A 21 -5.49 -7.91 14.89
C ASP A 21 -4.87 -6.67 15.53
N ARG A 22 -3.82 -6.84 16.35
CA ARG A 22 -3.07 -5.74 16.97
C ARG A 22 -2.61 -4.68 15.96
N ASP A 23 -2.16 -5.08 14.77
CA ASP A 23 -1.65 -4.14 13.77
C ASP A 23 -2.78 -3.34 13.13
N THR A 24 -3.93 -3.98 12.87
CA THR A 24 -5.11 -3.33 12.30
C THR A 24 -5.82 -2.43 13.32
N LEU A 25 -5.86 -2.83 14.60
CA LEU A 25 -6.31 -2.00 15.72
C LEU A 25 -5.41 -0.77 15.90
N LEU A 26 -4.08 -0.98 15.91
CA LEU A 26 -3.11 0.11 16.04
C LEU A 26 -3.21 1.08 14.87
N TYR A 27 -3.42 0.58 13.66
CA TYR A 27 -3.68 1.42 12.51
C TYR A 27 -4.94 2.27 12.69
N ALA A 28 -6.05 1.66 13.09
CA ALA A 28 -7.32 2.37 13.28
C ALA A 28 -7.18 3.53 14.28
N ILE A 29 -6.54 3.30 15.42
CA ILE A 29 -6.24 4.33 16.41
C ILE A 29 -5.28 5.37 15.83
N GLY A 30 -4.25 4.93 15.11
CA GLY A 30 -3.26 5.81 14.47
C GLY A 30 -3.86 6.78 13.44
N VAL A 31 -4.98 6.42 12.81
CA VAL A 31 -5.71 7.28 11.87
C VAL A 31 -6.93 7.97 12.49
N GLY A 32 -7.11 7.86 13.81
CA GLY A 32 -8.06 8.67 14.59
C GLY A 32 -9.36 7.99 15.00
N ALA A 33 -9.54 6.68 14.76
CA ALA A 33 -10.68 5.94 15.32
C ALA A 33 -10.58 5.87 16.85
N GLY A 34 -11.72 5.90 17.54
CA GLY A 34 -11.77 6.00 19.01
C GLY A 34 -12.81 5.08 19.67
N THR A 35 -13.21 5.45 20.88
CA THR A 35 -14.16 4.67 21.70
C THR A 35 -15.56 4.58 21.11
N ASP A 36 -15.90 5.46 20.16
CA ASP A 36 -17.18 5.46 19.45
C ASP A 36 -17.15 4.53 18.21
N ASP A 37 -15.97 4.03 17.84
CA ASP A 37 -15.69 3.25 16.63
C ASP A 37 -15.29 1.80 16.95
N LEU A 38 -15.94 1.17 17.93
CA LEU A 38 -15.50 -0.10 18.52
C LEU A 38 -15.29 -1.25 17.52
N ALA A 39 -16.00 -1.23 16.38
CA ALA A 39 -15.77 -2.20 15.30
C ALA A 39 -14.36 -2.11 14.70
N PHE A 40 -13.70 -0.95 14.74
CA PHE A 40 -12.34 -0.78 14.23
C PHE A 40 -11.26 -0.81 15.34
N THR A 41 -11.64 -0.56 16.59
CA THR A 41 -10.68 -0.35 17.70
C THR A 41 -10.72 -1.44 18.76
N THR A 42 -11.55 -2.48 18.62
CA THR A 42 -11.58 -3.62 19.54
C THR A 42 -11.81 -4.94 18.81
N GLU A 43 -11.28 -6.02 19.39
CA GLU A 43 -11.38 -7.40 18.89
C GLU A 43 -12.32 -8.29 19.72
N ASN A 44 -12.80 -7.80 20.87
CA ASN A 44 -13.52 -8.60 21.86
C ASN A 44 -14.72 -7.89 22.50
N SER A 45 -15.19 -6.78 21.91
CA SER A 45 -16.40 -6.09 22.37
C SER A 45 -17.64 -6.95 22.17
N HIS A 46 -18.56 -6.90 23.13
CA HIS A 46 -19.79 -7.69 23.10
C HIS A 46 -20.60 -7.43 21.83
N GLU A 47 -20.87 -8.49 21.05
CA GLU A 47 -21.66 -8.45 19.79
C GLU A 47 -21.08 -7.52 18.71
N ILE A 48 -19.77 -7.24 18.74
CA ILE A 48 -19.09 -6.41 17.74
C ILE A 48 -17.94 -7.22 17.14
N GLU A 49 -18.06 -7.59 15.87
CA GLU A 49 -16.94 -8.15 15.11
C GLU A 49 -15.98 -7.04 14.66
N GLN A 50 -14.68 -7.33 14.73
CA GLN A 50 -13.66 -6.40 14.27
C GLN A 50 -13.72 -6.27 12.74
N GLN A 51 -13.73 -5.03 12.27
CA GLN A 51 -13.59 -4.61 10.89
C GLN A 51 -12.24 -3.92 10.69
N VAL A 52 -11.72 -3.98 9.47
CA VAL A 52 -10.47 -3.29 9.11
C VAL A 52 -10.80 -2.15 8.17
N LEU A 53 -10.28 -0.96 8.48
CA LEU A 53 -10.41 0.20 7.61
C LEU A 53 -9.81 -0.14 6.22
N PRO A 54 -10.52 0.11 5.10
CA PRO A 54 -10.02 -0.21 3.77
C PRO A 54 -8.64 0.39 3.46
N THR A 55 -8.37 1.56 4.05
CA THR A 55 -7.10 2.28 3.92
C THR A 55 -5.90 1.55 4.51
N TYR A 56 -6.10 0.50 5.32
CA TYR A 56 -5.01 -0.40 5.73
C TYR A 56 -4.31 -1.06 4.53
N ALA A 57 -4.95 -1.10 3.35
CA ALA A 57 -4.32 -1.53 2.10
C ALA A 57 -3.01 -0.78 1.79
N VAL A 58 -2.86 0.50 2.18
CA VAL A 58 -1.61 1.25 1.95
C VAL A 58 -0.45 0.72 2.80
N ILE A 59 -0.75 0.03 3.90
CA ILE A 59 0.21 -0.66 4.76
C ILE A 59 0.44 -2.08 4.24
N ALA A 60 -0.64 -2.85 4.09
CA ALA A 60 -0.57 -4.27 3.75
C ALA A 60 -0.20 -4.57 2.29
N CYS A 61 -0.36 -3.60 1.39
CA CYS A 61 -0.14 -3.73 -0.06
C CYS A 61 0.65 -2.53 -0.61
N SER A 62 1.71 -2.12 0.08
CA SER A 62 2.51 -0.96 -0.33
C SER A 62 3.19 -1.17 -1.69
N ALA A 63 3.04 -0.21 -2.60
CA ALA A 63 3.75 -0.15 -3.88
C ALA A 63 5.18 0.41 -3.76
N PHE A 64 5.54 0.97 -2.59
CA PHE A 64 6.79 1.70 -2.40
C PHE A 64 8.07 0.90 -2.71
N PRO A 65 8.16 -0.42 -2.48
CA PRO A 65 9.35 -1.20 -2.84
C PRO A 65 9.77 -1.08 -4.31
N ALA A 66 8.84 -0.83 -5.24
CA ALA A 66 9.18 -0.60 -6.65
C ALA A 66 9.99 0.69 -6.88
N ALA A 67 9.93 1.66 -5.96
CA ALA A 67 10.76 2.87 -6.04
C ALA A 67 12.25 2.54 -6.05
N LEU A 68 12.68 1.40 -5.46
CA LEU A 68 14.09 0.99 -5.47
C LEU A 68 14.60 0.59 -6.86
N LYS A 69 13.69 0.36 -7.83
CA LYS A 69 14.04 0.02 -9.22
C LYS A 69 14.41 1.23 -10.08
N ILE A 70 14.01 2.44 -9.66
CA ILE A 70 14.25 3.67 -10.44
C ILE A 70 15.61 4.31 -10.16
N GLY A 71 16.38 3.75 -9.22
CA GLY A 71 17.69 4.25 -8.79
C GLY A 71 17.66 4.92 -7.42
N THR A 72 18.59 5.84 -7.19
CA THR A 72 18.71 6.56 -5.92
C THR A 72 18.17 7.99 -6.04
N PHE A 73 17.39 8.41 -5.05
CA PHE A 73 16.82 9.75 -4.98
C PHE A 73 16.90 10.30 -3.56
N ASN A 74 16.88 11.62 -3.44
CA ASN A 74 16.88 12.28 -2.13
C ASN A 74 15.46 12.24 -1.55
N PHE A 75 15.26 11.44 -0.50
CA PHE A 75 13.97 11.36 0.21
C PHE A 75 13.47 12.70 0.75
N SER A 76 14.36 13.66 1.02
CA SER A 76 13.97 15.02 1.46
C SER A 76 13.31 15.84 0.35
N MET A 77 13.43 15.40 -0.90
CA MET A 77 12.77 15.99 -2.07
C MET A 77 11.59 15.15 -2.58
N LEU A 78 11.21 14.10 -1.83
CA LEU A 78 10.10 13.23 -2.18
C LEU A 78 8.81 13.76 -1.54
N LEU A 79 7.93 14.31 -2.37
CA LEU A 79 6.56 14.60 -1.97
C LEU A 79 5.67 13.43 -2.41
N HIS A 80 4.88 12.88 -1.49
CA HIS A 80 3.86 11.90 -1.84
C HIS A 80 2.74 12.64 -2.59
N GLY A 81 2.67 12.42 -3.91
CA GLY A 81 1.74 13.15 -4.78
C GLY A 81 0.29 12.74 -4.58
N SER A 82 0.00 11.45 -4.82
CA SER A 82 -1.35 10.90 -4.73
C SER A 82 -1.33 9.43 -4.30
N GLN A 83 -2.49 8.94 -3.90
CA GLN A 83 -2.70 7.54 -3.51
C GLN A 83 -4.11 7.09 -3.92
N GLU A 84 -4.21 5.94 -4.60
CA GLU A 84 -5.47 5.22 -4.79
C GLU A 84 -5.35 3.81 -4.19
N ILE A 85 -6.48 3.28 -3.71
CA ILE A 85 -6.61 1.89 -3.30
C ILE A 85 -7.84 1.26 -3.95
N ARG A 86 -7.77 -0.05 -4.22
CA ARG A 86 -8.91 -0.87 -4.62
C ARG A 86 -8.92 -2.15 -3.83
N LEU A 87 -10.02 -2.43 -3.14
CA LEU A 87 -10.24 -3.71 -2.47
C LEU A 87 -11.20 -4.56 -3.29
N HIS A 88 -10.85 -5.82 -3.44
CA HIS A 88 -11.70 -6.84 -4.08
C HIS A 88 -12.51 -7.64 -3.05
N ARG A 89 -12.11 -7.57 -1.77
CA ARG A 89 -12.83 -8.04 -0.60
C ARG A 89 -12.33 -7.32 0.67
N PRO A 90 -13.07 -7.36 1.80
CA PRO A 90 -12.60 -6.81 3.06
C PRO A 90 -11.25 -7.42 3.50
N LEU A 91 -10.39 -6.60 4.08
CA LEU A 91 -9.18 -7.09 4.74
C LEU A 91 -9.58 -7.74 6.08
N PRO A 92 -9.11 -8.96 6.39
CA PRO A 92 -9.38 -9.58 7.68
C PRO A 92 -8.60 -8.90 8.81
N PRO A 93 -9.08 -8.94 10.07
CA PRO A 93 -8.38 -8.43 11.24
C PRO A 93 -6.92 -8.90 11.36
N ALA A 94 -6.69 -10.19 11.10
CA ALA A 94 -5.38 -10.82 11.00
C ALA A 94 -5.28 -11.55 9.67
N GLY A 95 -4.13 -11.49 9.01
CA GLY A 95 -4.01 -12.05 7.67
C GLY A 95 -2.64 -11.86 7.07
N LYS A 96 -2.57 -12.18 5.78
CA LYS A 96 -1.36 -12.02 4.99
C LYS A 96 -1.66 -11.83 3.51
N LEU A 97 -0.74 -11.14 2.83
CA LEU A 97 -0.71 -11.00 1.39
C LEU A 97 0.68 -11.37 0.87
N THR A 98 0.71 -11.78 -0.40
CA THR A 98 1.93 -11.72 -1.21
C THR A 98 1.83 -10.50 -2.11
N VAL A 99 2.76 -9.56 -1.96
CA VAL A 99 2.70 -8.26 -2.65
C VAL A 99 3.76 -8.19 -3.74
N VAL A 100 3.34 -7.83 -4.95
CA VAL A 100 4.24 -7.47 -6.05
C VAL A 100 4.05 -5.98 -6.34
N SER A 101 5.15 -5.24 -6.33
CA SER A 101 5.17 -3.82 -6.70
C SER A 101 5.78 -3.61 -8.08
N GLU A 102 5.31 -2.62 -8.80
CA GLU A 102 5.69 -2.28 -10.17
C GLU A 102 5.91 -0.77 -10.33
N VAL A 103 6.94 -0.40 -11.10
CA VAL A 103 7.09 0.97 -11.61
C VAL A 103 6.12 1.14 -12.77
N ALA A 104 4.96 1.73 -12.50
CA ALA A 104 3.89 1.83 -13.48
C ALA A 104 4.16 2.91 -14.54
N ASP A 105 4.74 4.04 -14.14
CA ASP A 105 5.08 5.14 -15.05
C ASP A 105 6.16 6.06 -14.45
N ILE A 106 6.89 6.76 -15.32
CA ILE A 106 7.84 7.81 -14.96
C ILE A 106 7.66 8.97 -15.94
N GLN A 107 7.30 10.14 -15.43
CA GLN A 107 7.12 11.35 -16.22
C GLN A 107 8.12 12.42 -15.79
N ASP A 108 9.12 12.70 -16.63
CA ASP A 108 10.08 13.79 -16.41
C ASP A 108 9.60 15.08 -17.10
N LYS A 109 9.39 16.15 -16.33
CA LYS A 109 8.95 17.45 -16.86
C LYS A 109 10.09 18.29 -17.45
N GLY A 110 11.32 17.78 -17.44
CA GLY A 110 12.51 18.42 -17.96
C GLY A 110 13.32 19.16 -16.90
N GLU A 111 14.46 19.71 -17.34
CA GLU A 111 15.44 20.33 -16.46
C GLU A 111 14.84 21.44 -15.58
N GLY A 112 15.19 21.43 -14.30
CA GLY A 112 14.69 22.38 -13.31
C GLY A 112 13.23 22.19 -12.89
N LYS A 113 12.56 21.13 -13.38
CA LYS A 113 11.18 20.78 -13.01
C LYS A 113 11.11 19.42 -12.31
N ASN A 114 9.92 19.04 -11.88
CA ASN A 114 9.67 17.80 -11.15
C ASN A 114 9.61 16.60 -12.09
N ALA A 115 9.97 15.43 -11.57
CA ALA A 115 9.53 14.16 -12.11
C ALA A 115 8.34 13.62 -11.31
N VAL A 116 7.46 12.86 -11.95
CA VAL A 116 6.37 12.13 -11.30
C VAL A 116 6.63 10.64 -11.52
N VAL A 117 6.63 9.88 -10.42
CA VAL A 117 6.82 8.43 -10.45
C VAL A 117 5.54 7.79 -9.95
N MET A 118 5.02 6.86 -10.73
CA MET A 118 3.79 6.13 -10.42
C MET A 118 4.16 4.70 -10.08
N LEU A 119 3.72 4.24 -8.92
CA LEU A 119 3.98 2.90 -8.42
C LEU A 119 2.66 2.17 -8.25
N LYS A 120 2.64 0.89 -8.63
CA LYS A 120 1.50 0.01 -8.48
C LYS A 120 1.86 -1.15 -7.55
N GLY A 121 0.99 -1.49 -6.61
CA GLY A 121 1.07 -2.68 -5.76
C GLY A 121 -0.12 -3.60 -6.02
N ILE A 122 0.12 -4.91 -6.12
CA ILE A 122 -0.92 -5.94 -6.18
C ILE A 122 -0.66 -6.92 -5.04
N GLY A 123 -1.63 -7.06 -4.15
CA GLY A 123 -1.61 -7.99 -3.03
C GLY A 123 -2.55 -9.16 -3.28
N THR A 124 -2.01 -10.37 -3.30
CA THR A 124 -2.77 -11.61 -3.47
C THR A 124 -2.81 -12.43 -2.20
N ASP A 125 -3.87 -13.23 -2.04
CA ASP A 125 -3.93 -14.25 -1.01
C ASP A 125 -2.92 -15.36 -1.33
N PRO A 126 -1.98 -15.71 -0.43
CA PRO A 126 -0.98 -16.74 -0.71
C PRO A 126 -1.57 -18.15 -0.83
N ALA A 127 -2.77 -18.41 -0.31
CA ALA A 127 -3.42 -19.73 -0.40
C ALA A 127 -4.20 -19.90 -1.71
N THR A 128 -4.87 -18.85 -2.20
CA THR A 128 -5.75 -18.93 -3.39
C THR A 128 -5.15 -18.29 -4.64
N GLY A 129 -4.18 -17.37 -4.48
CA GLY A 129 -3.63 -16.55 -5.56
C GLY A 129 -4.55 -15.41 -6.01
N GLU A 130 -5.74 -15.28 -5.41
CA GLU A 130 -6.71 -14.24 -5.77
C GLU A 130 -6.24 -12.85 -5.34
N VAL A 131 -6.52 -11.84 -6.15
CA VAL A 131 -6.22 -10.45 -5.83
C VAL A 131 -7.15 -9.98 -4.71
N VAL A 132 -6.58 -9.41 -3.66
CA VAL A 132 -7.30 -8.89 -2.49
C VAL A 132 -7.31 -7.37 -2.50
N ALA A 133 -6.15 -6.77 -2.75
CA ALA A 133 -5.94 -5.34 -2.72
C ALA A 133 -5.02 -4.89 -3.86
N GLU A 134 -5.27 -3.69 -4.36
CA GLU A 134 -4.35 -2.97 -5.22
C GLU A 134 -4.10 -1.57 -4.62
N THR A 135 -2.85 -1.12 -4.67
CA THR A 135 -2.48 0.29 -4.49
C THR A 135 -2.06 0.83 -5.85
N LEU A 136 -2.72 1.90 -6.30
CA LEU A 136 -2.64 2.36 -7.68
C LEU A 136 -2.24 3.84 -7.73
N PRO A 137 -1.57 4.29 -8.81
CA PRO A 137 -1.56 5.69 -9.16
C PRO A 137 -2.96 6.10 -9.66
N PRO A 138 -3.44 7.31 -9.34
CA PRO A 138 -4.63 7.84 -10.01
C PRO A 138 -4.27 8.14 -11.48
N TRP A 139 -5.25 7.86 -12.37
CA TRP A 139 -5.27 8.04 -13.83
C TRP A 139 -4.22 8.97 -14.46
#